data_AF-A0A3M2E0U4-F1
#
_entry.id   AF-A0A3M2E0U4-F1
#
_cell.length_a   1.000
_cell.length_b   1.000
_cell.length_c   1.000
_cell.angle_alpha   90.00
_cell.angle_beta   90.00
_cell.angle_gamma   90.00
#
_symmetry.space_group_name_H-M   'P 1'
#
loop_
_entity.id
_entity.type
_entity.pdbx_description
1 polymer ?
#
loop_
_entity_poly.entity_id
_entity_poly.type
_entity_poly.pdbx_seq_one_letter_code
_entity_poly.pdbx_strand_id
1 'polypeptide(L)'
;MRRPFATWQELGTGSFLAAQVMTLGAFAAFLLAPVLWSYWLQLVPGLSHPAAALLPPAGQRALALGFVSAEMLNLALALAAARRSRQARLAPWAITLPFYFALATLAAFKAAVELAVAPFFWDKTPHGRFGGVLRQPAAPAQPPHQGTG
;
A
#
# COMPACT_ATOMS: atom_id res chain seq x y z
N MET A 1 7.68 13.50 -9.40
CA MET A 1 7.86 13.98 -10.79
C MET A 1 8.92 15.08 -10.79
N ARG A 2 9.96 15.01 -11.62
CA ARG A 2 11.04 16.04 -11.67
C ARG A 2 10.74 17.18 -12.64
N ARG A 3 9.90 16.96 -13.66
CA ARG A 3 9.46 17.96 -14.65
C ARG A 3 7.95 17.82 -14.91
N PRO A 4 7.09 18.33 -14.00
CA PRO A 4 5.64 18.08 -14.05
C PRO A 4 4.99 18.58 -15.34
N PHE A 5 5.44 19.72 -15.88
CA PHE A 5 4.89 20.29 -17.11
C PHE A 5 5.19 19.47 -18.37
N ALA A 6 6.39 18.90 -18.48
CA ALA A 6 6.75 18.03 -19.60
C ALA A 6 5.92 16.74 -19.57
N THR A 7 5.80 16.11 -18.40
CA THR A 7 4.97 14.93 -18.20
C THR A 7 3.50 15.21 -18.49
N TRP A 8 2.98 16.38 -18.10
CA TRP A 8 1.60 16.77 -18.42
C TRP A 8 1.37 16.97 -19.92
N GLN A 9 2.31 17.58 -20.64
CA GLN A 9 2.24 17.74 -22.09
C GLN A 9 2.31 16.40 -22.84
N GLU A 10 3.11 15.44 -22.35
CA GLU A 10 3.24 14.10 -22.95
C GLU A 10 2.02 13.19 -22.71
N LEU A 11 1.42 13.25 -21.51
CA LEU A 11 0.27 12.41 -21.13
C LEU A 11 -1.10 13.03 -21.47
N GLY A 12 -1.16 14.34 -21.63
CA GLY A 12 -2.40 15.10 -21.68
C GLY A 12 -3.07 15.26 -20.31
N THR A 13 -3.99 16.22 -20.21
CA THR A 13 -4.64 16.62 -18.95
C THR A 13 -5.42 15.49 -18.29
N GLY A 14 -6.14 14.67 -19.06
CA GLY A 14 -6.95 13.56 -18.54
C GLY A 14 -6.11 12.50 -17.84
N SER A 15 -5.10 11.96 -18.53
CA SER A 15 -4.22 10.91 -17.99
C SER A 15 -3.37 11.42 -16.83
N PHE A 16 -2.91 12.68 -16.91
CA PHE A 16 -2.17 13.29 -15.81
C PHE A 16 -3.04 13.44 -14.55
N LEU A 17 -4.26 13.96 -14.69
CA LEU A 17 -5.19 14.07 -13.56
C LEU A 17 -5.56 12.69 -13.00
N ALA A 18 -5.81 11.70 -13.85
CA ALA A 18 -6.07 10.34 -13.41
C ALA A 18 -4.90 9.79 -12.59
N ALA A 19 -3.66 10.02 -13.01
CA ALA A 19 -2.48 9.60 -12.26
C ALA A 19 -2.38 10.31 -10.90
N GLN A 20 -2.67 11.62 -10.83
CA GLN A 20 -2.68 12.35 -9.56
C GLN A 20 -3.78 11.85 -8.63
N VAL A 21 -5.00 11.69 -9.13
CA VAL A 21 -6.14 11.19 -8.35
C VAL A 21 -5.88 9.78 -7.85
N MET A 22 -5.30 8.90 -8.67
CA MET A 22 -4.98 7.54 -8.25
C MET A 22 -3.87 7.53 -7.18
N THR A 23 -2.84 8.37 -7.33
CA THR A 23 -1.72 8.45 -6.38
C THR A 23 -2.17 9.05 -5.05
N LEU A 24 -2.80 10.23 -5.09
CA LEU A 24 -3.30 10.91 -3.90
C LEU A 24 -4.43 10.12 -3.23
N GLY A 25 -5.31 9.53 -4.03
CA GLY A 25 -6.39 8.66 -3.56
C GLY A 25 -5.86 7.45 -2.79
N ALA A 26 -4.79 6.81 -3.28
CA ALA A 26 -4.16 5.70 -2.58
C ALA A 26 -3.61 6.13 -1.20
N PHE A 27 -2.92 7.27 -1.11
CA PHE A 27 -2.43 7.78 0.17
C PHE A 27 -3.57 8.20 1.10
N ALA A 28 -4.56 8.92 0.56
CA ALA A 28 -5.72 9.38 1.31
C ALA A 28 -6.51 8.19 1.88
N ALA A 29 -6.67 7.09 1.14
CA ALA A 29 -7.35 5.90 1.63
C ALA A 29 -6.68 5.33 2.89
N PHE A 30 -5.35 5.18 2.90
CA PHE A 30 -4.63 4.71 4.09
C PHE A 30 -4.64 5.71 5.24
N LEU A 31 -4.50 7.01 4.96
CA LEU A 31 -4.54 8.03 6.02
C LEU A 31 -5.94 8.21 6.62
N LEU A 32 -7.00 8.01 5.84
CA LEU A 32 -8.40 8.09 6.28
C LEU A 32 -8.92 6.79 6.89
N ALA A 33 -8.21 5.67 6.75
CA ALA A 33 -8.65 4.38 7.29
C ALA A 33 -8.98 4.41 8.80
N PRO A 34 -8.21 5.08 9.69
CA PRO A 34 -8.58 5.18 11.10
C PRO A 34 -9.86 6.01 11.33
N VAL A 35 -10.10 7.02 10.50
CA VAL A 35 -11.34 7.84 10.55
C VAL A 35 -12.52 7.00 10.10
N LEU A 36 -12.37 6.20 9.05
CA LEU A 36 -13.36 5.21 8.64
C LEU A 36 -13.66 4.23 9.80
N TRP A 37 -12.62 3.70 10.47
CA TRP A 37 -12.81 2.77 11.59
C TRP A 37 -13.51 3.41 12.79
N SER A 38 -13.23 4.68 13.08
CA SER A 38 -13.91 5.39 14.17
C SER A 38 -15.42 5.53 13.92
N TYR A 39 -15.87 5.56 12.67
CA TYR A 39 -17.30 5.56 12.34
C TYR A 39 -18.01 4.25 12.73
N TRP A 40 -17.31 3.11 12.83
CA TRP A 40 -17.92 1.88 13.36
C TRP A 40 -18.29 2.01 14.84
N LEU A 41 -17.67 2.92 15.59
CA LEU A 41 -18.03 3.20 16.99
C LEU A 41 -19.46 3.74 17.12
N GLN A 42 -20.02 4.36 16.08
CA GLN A 42 -21.43 4.81 16.08
C GLN A 42 -22.43 3.65 16.14
N LEU A 43 -22.00 2.44 15.79
CA LEU A 43 -22.82 1.24 15.88
C LEU A 43 -22.88 0.70 17.32
N VAL A 44 -21.99 1.15 18.21
CA VAL A 44 -21.99 0.77 19.63
C VAL A 44 -22.98 1.68 20.37
N PRO A 45 -24.05 1.12 20.97
CA PRO A 45 -25.02 1.92 21.72
C PRO A 45 -24.33 2.70 22.85
N GLY A 46 -24.56 4.01 22.92
CA GLY A 46 -24.04 4.89 23.97
C GLY A 46 -22.74 5.63 23.62
N LEU A 47 -22.09 5.34 22.50
CA LEU A 47 -20.93 6.11 22.03
C LEU A 47 -21.34 7.12 20.96
N SER A 48 -21.34 8.41 21.31
CA SER A 48 -21.46 9.50 20.34
C SER A 48 -20.13 9.77 19.65
N HIS A 49 -20.09 9.72 18.32
CA HIS A 49 -18.89 10.05 17.57
C HIS A 49 -18.59 11.56 17.65
N PRO A 50 -17.34 12.01 17.82
CA PRO A 50 -16.99 13.43 17.91
C PRO A 50 -17.45 14.27 16.70
N ALA A 51 -17.58 13.64 15.52
CA ALA A 51 -18.14 14.30 14.34
C ALA A 51 -19.59 14.80 14.54
N ALA A 52 -20.31 14.30 15.55
CA ALA A 52 -21.62 14.80 15.92
C ALA A 52 -21.62 16.26 16.37
N ALA A 53 -20.50 16.74 16.90
CA ALA A 53 -20.32 18.15 17.29
C ALA A 53 -19.92 19.04 16.09
N LEU A 54 -19.38 18.47 15.01
CA LEU A 54 -18.80 19.23 13.89
C LEU A 54 -19.70 19.25 12.65
N LEU A 55 -20.52 18.22 12.45
CA LEU A 55 -21.33 18.05 11.25
C LEU A 55 -22.80 17.81 11.59
N PRO A 56 -23.73 18.35 10.79
CA PRO A 56 -25.13 18.00 10.91
C PRO A 56 -25.33 16.49 10.62
N PRO A 57 -26.43 15.87 11.12
CA PRO A 57 -26.67 14.44 10.94
C PRO A 57 -26.64 13.96 9.49
N ALA A 58 -27.09 14.81 8.54
CA ALA A 58 -27.02 14.52 7.12
C ALA A 58 -25.59 14.40 6.59
N GLY A 59 -24.68 15.28 7.03
CA GLY A 59 -23.27 15.25 6.65
C GLY A 59 -22.55 14.02 7.20
N GLN A 60 -22.85 13.62 8.43
CA GLN A 60 -22.32 12.39 9.02
C GLN A 60 -22.76 11.15 8.23
N ARG A 61 -24.04 11.07 7.84
CA ARG A 61 -24.56 9.98 7.00
C ARG A 61 -23.91 9.95 5.63
N ALA A 62 -23.73 11.12 4.99
CA ALA A 62 -23.06 11.20 3.70
C ALA A 62 -21.62 10.71 3.76
N LEU A 63 -20.85 11.11 4.79
CA LEU A 63 -19.50 10.61 5.01
C LEU A 63 -19.48 9.10 5.28
N ALA A 64 -20.37 8.62 6.15
CA ALA A 64 -20.47 7.18 6.45
C ALA A 64 -20.76 6.37 5.18
N LEU A 65 -21.71 6.81 4.36
CA LEU A 65 -22.04 6.17 3.08
C LEU A 65 -20.86 6.22 2.09
N GLY A 66 -20.17 7.35 1.99
CA GLY A 66 -18.98 7.48 1.15
C GLY A 66 -17.87 6.51 1.56
N PHE A 67 -17.61 6.42 2.85
CA PHE A 67 -16.63 5.52 3.44
C PHE A 67 -16.99 4.03 3.27
N VAL A 68 -18.23 3.64 3.55
CA VAL A 68 -18.70 2.26 3.34
C VAL A 68 -18.66 1.89 1.85
N SER A 69 -19.09 2.78 0.96
CA SER A 69 -19.07 2.52 -0.49
C SER A 69 -17.65 2.37 -1.03
N ALA A 70 -16.69 3.16 -0.53
CA ALA A 70 -15.29 3.03 -0.88
C ALA A 70 -14.73 1.65 -0.49
N GLU A 71 -15.03 1.13 0.71
CA GLU A 71 -14.56 -0.20 1.09
C GLU A 71 -15.26 -1.34 0.36
N MET A 72 -16.56 -1.20 0.08
CA MET A 72 -17.26 -2.19 -0.76
C MET A 72 -16.64 -2.23 -2.17
N LEU A 73 -16.28 -1.08 -2.73
CA LEU A 73 -15.60 -1.00 -4.01
C LEU A 73 -14.19 -1.63 -3.93
N ASN A 74 -13.44 -1.35 -2.86
CA ASN A 74 -12.11 -1.92 -2.63
C ASN A 74 -12.15 -3.46 -2.56
N LEU A 75 -13.09 -4.02 -1.78
CA LEU A 75 -13.29 -5.46 -1.67
C LEU A 75 -13.74 -6.07 -2.99
N ALA A 76 -14.66 -5.44 -3.70
CA ALA A 76 -15.12 -5.89 -5.01
C ALA A 76 -13.98 -5.91 -6.03
N LEU A 77 -13.11 -4.90 -6.04
CA LEU A 77 -11.92 -4.85 -6.89
C LEU A 77 -10.91 -5.94 -6.53
N ALA A 78 -10.67 -6.18 -5.24
CA ALA A 78 -9.78 -7.25 -4.79
C ALA A 78 -10.27 -8.64 -5.26
N LEU A 79 -11.58 -8.90 -5.13
CA LEU A 79 -12.21 -10.14 -5.61
C LEU A 79 -12.17 -10.25 -7.13
N ALA A 80 -12.49 -9.17 -7.86
CA ALA A 80 -12.42 -9.15 -9.32
C ALA A 80 -11.00 -9.38 -9.84
N ALA A 81 -9.99 -8.78 -9.18
CA ALA A 81 -8.58 -8.95 -9.51
C ALA A 81 -8.12 -10.40 -9.26
N ALA A 82 -8.47 -11.01 -8.12
CA ALA A 82 -8.15 -12.40 -7.81
C ALA A 82 -8.76 -13.39 -8.81
N ARG A 83 -9.99 -13.13 -9.28
CA ARG A 83 -10.64 -13.93 -10.33
C ARG A 83 -9.96 -13.78 -11.68
N ARG A 84 -9.63 -12.54 -12.07
CA ARG A 84 -9.00 -12.25 -13.36
C ARG A 84 -7.56 -12.74 -13.45
N SER A 85 -6.83 -12.78 -12.34
CA SER A 85 -5.44 -13.25 -12.29
C SER A 85 -5.29 -14.78 -12.34
N ARG A 86 -6.41 -15.54 -12.41
CA ARG A 86 -6.48 -17.02 -12.30
C ARG A 86 -5.81 -17.59 -11.05
N GLN A 87 -5.56 -16.77 -10.03
CA GLN A 87 -4.95 -17.19 -8.77
C GLN A 87 -6.01 -17.39 -7.69
N ALA A 88 -7.12 -18.06 -8.04
CA ALA A 88 -8.23 -18.29 -7.11
C ALA A 88 -7.81 -19.03 -5.83
N ARG A 89 -6.72 -19.80 -5.88
CA ARG A 89 -6.11 -20.45 -4.69
C ARG A 89 -5.61 -19.45 -3.63
N LEU A 90 -5.38 -18.19 -4.01
CA LEU A 90 -5.02 -17.11 -3.08
C LEU A 90 -6.24 -16.43 -2.45
N ALA A 91 -7.46 -16.71 -2.92
CA ALA A 91 -8.68 -16.09 -2.40
C ALA A 91 -8.90 -16.30 -0.89
N PRO A 92 -8.56 -17.45 -0.28
CA PRO A 92 -8.66 -17.60 1.18
C PRO A 92 -7.74 -16.62 1.94
N TRP A 93 -6.58 -16.28 1.37
CA TRP A 93 -5.68 -15.28 1.94
C TRP A 93 -6.24 -13.86 1.86
N ALA A 94 -7.34 -13.62 1.14
CA ALA A 94 -8.02 -12.33 1.19
C ALA A 94 -8.50 -11.99 2.61
N ILE A 95 -8.72 -12.99 3.48
CA ILE A 95 -9.07 -12.79 4.89
C ILE A 95 -7.93 -12.10 5.67
N THR A 96 -6.68 -12.21 5.21
CA THR A 96 -5.54 -11.53 5.85
C THR A 96 -5.32 -10.12 5.32
N LEU A 97 -6.01 -9.71 4.24
CA LEU A 97 -5.88 -8.37 3.65
C LEU A 97 -6.27 -7.24 4.62
N PRO A 98 -7.34 -7.33 5.42
CA PRO A 98 -7.64 -6.30 6.41
C PRO A 98 -6.49 -6.05 7.38
N PHE A 99 -5.82 -7.13 7.83
CA PHE A 99 -4.65 -7.02 8.70
C PHE A 99 -3.45 -6.39 7.97
N TYR A 100 -3.20 -6.81 6.73
CA TYR A 100 -2.18 -6.20 5.87
C TYR A 100 -2.44 -4.70 5.66
N PHE A 101 -3.68 -4.30 5.39
CA PHE A 101 -4.05 -2.90 5.20
C PHE A 101 -3.96 -2.08 6.50
N ALA A 102 -4.17 -2.70 7.66
CA ALA A 102 -3.91 -2.05 8.95
C ALA A 102 -2.41 -1.76 9.15
N LEU A 103 -1.54 -2.70 8.81
CA LEU A 103 -0.09 -2.46 8.82
C LEU A 103 0.32 -1.39 7.80
N ALA A 104 -0.27 -1.41 6.60
CA ALA A 104 -0.04 -0.38 5.58
C ALA A 104 -0.48 1.01 6.05
N THR A 105 -1.59 1.10 6.79
CA THR A 105 -2.07 2.33 7.43
C THR A 105 -1.02 2.88 8.40
N LEU A 106 -0.50 2.03 9.31
CA LEU A 106 0.55 2.44 10.25
C LEU A 106 1.82 2.91 9.53
N ALA A 107 2.23 2.21 8.48
CA ALA A 107 3.37 2.60 7.66
C ALA A 107 3.13 3.95 6.96
N ALA A 108 1.91 4.21 6.48
CA ALA A 108 1.56 5.49 5.85
C ALA A 108 1.63 6.66 6.85
N PHE A 109 1.15 6.48 8.09
CA PHE A 109 1.31 7.49 9.14
C PHE A 109 2.77 7.74 9.49
N LYS A 110 3.57 6.69 9.66
CA LYS A 110 5.02 6.81 9.88
C LYS A 110 5.67 7.61 8.75
N ALA A 111 5.39 7.24 7.49
CA ALA A 111 5.92 7.94 6.33
C ALA A 111 5.47 9.40 6.24
N ALA A 112 4.22 9.70 6.60
CA ALA A 112 3.70 11.07 6.65
C ALA A 112 4.42 11.92 7.70
N VAL A 113 4.67 11.34 8.89
CA VAL A 113 5.45 11.99 9.95
C VAL A 113 6.90 12.19 9.49
N GLU A 114 7.56 11.15 8.97
CA GLU A 114 8.93 11.22 8.45
C GLU A 114 9.07 12.24 7.33
N LEU A 115 8.09 12.36 6.44
CA LEU A 115 8.10 13.38 5.39
C LEU A 115 8.15 14.81 5.96
N ALA A 116 7.52 15.06 7.11
CA ALA A 116 7.50 16.35 7.78
C ALA A 116 8.77 16.61 8.62
N VAL A 117 9.24 15.62 9.37
CA VAL A 117 10.34 15.80 10.34
C VAL A 117 11.71 15.40 9.80
N ALA A 118 11.77 14.51 8.82
CA ALA A 118 12.98 13.92 8.28
C ALA A 118 12.82 13.56 6.78
N PRO A 119 12.62 14.55 5.89
CA PRO A 119 12.24 14.32 4.49
C PRO A 119 13.25 13.52 3.65
N PHE A 120 14.49 13.38 4.13
CA PHE A 120 15.54 12.58 3.49
C PHE A 120 15.84 11.27 4.23
N PHE A 121 15.07 10.95 5.27
CA PHE A 121 15.17 9.67 5.97
C PHE A 121 14.48 8.59 5.14
N TRP A 122 15.15 7.45 5.01
CA TRP A 122 14.63 6.31 4.28
C TRP A 122 15.07 5.02 4.97
N ASP A 123 14.08 4.24 5.41
CA ASP A 123 14.26 3.01 6.18
C ASP A 123 14.65 1.85 5.23
N LYS A 124 15.96 1.62 5.08
CA LYS A 124 16.47 0.52 4.25
C LYS A 124 16.50 -0.76 5.07
N THR A 125 15.88 -1.82 4.57
CA THR A 125 16.18 -3.16 5.08
C THR A 125 17.64 -3.49 4.75
N PRO A 126 18.45 -4.01 5.70
CA PRO A 126 19.81 -4.43 5.40
C PRO A 126 19.79 -5.62 4.44
N HIS A 127 20.18 -5.39 3.18
CA HIS A 127 20.33 -6.47 2.21
C HIS A 127 21.73 -7.09 2.39
N GLY A 128 21.82 -8.41 2.54
CA GLY A 128 23.11 -9.13 2.51
C GLY A 128 23.55 -9.87 3.77
N ARG A 129 22.75 -9.94 4.85
CA ARG A 129 23.12 -10.76 6.03
C ARG A 129 23.06 -12.28 5.81
N PHE A 130 22.55 -12.74 4.66
CA PHE A 130 22.53 -14.15 4.24
C PHE A 130 23.49 -14.45 3.07
N GLY A 131 24.47 -13.59 2.81
CA GLY A 131 25.56 -13.82 1.87
C GLY A 131 26.77 -14.41 2.56
N GLY A 132 26.59 -15.51 3.30
CA GLY A 132 27.71 -16.35 3.69
C GLY A 132 28.32 -16.91 2.41
N VAL A 133 29.33 -16.24 1.86
CA VAL A 133 30.28 -16.86 0.95
C VAL A 133 30.95 -17.93 1.81
N LEU A 134 30.36 -19.13 1.86
CA LEU A 134 31.13 -20.32 2.10
C LEU A 134 32.18 -20.27 1.00
N ARG A 135 33.39 -19.87 1.39
CA ARG A 135 34.58 -19.91 0.56
C ARG A 135 34.62 -21.34 0.02
N GLN A 136 34.17 -21.53 -1.21
CA GLN A 136 34.33 -22.79 -1.91
C GLN A 136 35.84 -23.06 -1.87
N PRO A 137 36.30 -24.16 -1.24
CA PRO A 137 37.71 -24.52 -1.31
C PRO A 137 38.08 -24.56 -2.79
N ALA A 138 39.16 -23.86 -3.16
CA ALA A 138 39.62 -23.83 -4.54
C ALA A 138 39.68 -25.28 -5.06
N ALA A 139 39.02 -25.54 -6.19
CA ALA A 139 39.06 -26.84 -6.82
C ALA A 139 40.54 -27.23 -7.04
N PRO A 140 40.95 -28.46 -6.70
CA PRO A 140 42.32 -28.89 -6.93
C PRO A 140 42.66 -28.70 -8.41
N ALA A 141 43.83 -28.12 -8.69
CA ALA A 141 44.31 -27.91 -10.04
C ALA A 141 44.29 -29.24 -10.82
N GLN A 142 43.61 -29.25 -11.96
CA GLN A 142 43.64 -30.41 -12.86
C GLN A 142 45.07 -30.63 -13.34
N PRO A 143 45.61 -31.86 -13.23
CA PRO A 143 46.93 -32.16 -13.76
C PRO A 143 46.95 -32.00 -15.29
N PRO A 144 48.06 -31.53 -15.88
CA PRO A 144 48.16 -31.29 -17.31
C PRO A 144 47.92 -32.59 -18.08
N HIS A 145 47.01 -32.52 -19.05
CA HIS A 145 46.78 -33.58 -20.02
C HIS A 145 48.08 -33.88 -20.75
N GLN A 146 48.68 -35.04 -20.46
CA GLN A 146 49.76 -35.57 -21.28
C GLN A 146 49.15 -36.03 -22.60
N GLY A 147 49.41 -35.27 -23.66
CA GLY A 147 49.11 -35.68 -25.03
C GLY A 147 50.00 -36.86 -25.39
N THR A 148 49.39 -38.04 -25.54
CA THR A 148 50.00 -39.15 -26.26
C THR A 148 49.75 -38.94 -27.75
N GLY A 149 50.85 -38.88 -28.51
CA GLY A 149 50.85 -38.82 -29.97
C GLY A 149 50.55 -40.14 -30.65
#